data_AF-A0A2P4YEN3-F1
#
_entry.id   AF-A0A2P4YEN3-F1
#
_cell.length_a   1.000
_cell.length_b   1.000
_cell.length_c   1.000
_cell.angle_alpha   90.00
_cell.angle_beta   90.00
_cell.angle_gamma   90.00
#
_symmetry.space_group_name_H-M   'P 1'
#
loop_
_entity.id
_entity.type
_entity.pdbx_description
1 polymer ?
#
loop_
_entity_poly.entity_id
_entity_poly.type
_entity_poly.pdbx_seq_one_letter_code
_entity_poly.pdbx_strand_id
1 'polypeptide(L)' 'MEQNAVFVDTIYDCVKGHATYNEHFSGKPIVVALDNTPAHSRTEELVCPRNDLVLLRLGPYSPMCNPIEGCFSVLKAKIK' A
#
# COMPACT_ATOMS: atom_id res chain seq x y z
N MET A 1 -14.58 -5.66 -2.07
CA MET A 1 -14.13 -4.96 -0.84
C MET A 1 -13.19 -5.83 -0.02
N GLU A 2 -13.53 -7.10 0.28
CA GLU A 2 -12.58 -8.05 0.90
C GLU A 2 -11.29 -8.23 0.09
N GLN A 3 -11.39 -8.22 -1.24
CA GLN A 3 -10.22 -8.35 -2.12
C GLN A 3 -9.11 -7.34 -1.83
N ASN A 4 -9.44 -6.11 -1.42
CA ASN A 4 -8.43 -5.10 -1.11
C ASN A 4 -7.69 -5.45 0.18
N ALA A 5 -8.39 -5.95 1.20
CA ALA A 5 -7.78 -6.40 2.44
C ALA A 5 -6.90 -7.64 2.20
N VAL A 6 -7.41 -8.63 1.46
CA VAL A 6 -6.63 -9.82 1.06
C VAL A 6 -5.39 -9.42 0.27
N PHE A 7 -5.50 -8.42 -0.61
CA PHE A 7 -4.36 -7.91 -1.36
C PHE A 7 -3.32 -7.24 -0.46
N VAL A 8 -3.75 -6.43 0.51
CA VAL A 8 -2.84 -5.83 1.51
C VAL A 8 -2.13 -6.91 2.34
N ASP A 9 -2.86 -7.93 2.78
CA ASP A 9 -2.29 -9.08 3.49
C ASP A 9 -1.23 -9.80 2.65
N THR A 10 -1.54 -10.06 1.38
CA THR A 10 -0.61 -10.71 0.44
C THR A 10 0.65 -9.87 0.22
N ILE A 11 0.50 -8.57 -0.01
CA ILE A 11 1.64 -7.65 -0.20
C ILE A 11 2.51 -7.62 1.06
N TYR A 12 1.90 -7.57 2.25
CA TYR A 12 2.65 -7.61 3.50
C TYR A 12 3.53 -8.87 3.58
N ASP A 13 2.96 -10.05 3.33
CA ASP A 13 3.70 -11.32 3.40
C ASP A 13 4.82 -11.37 2.35
N CYS A 14 4.54 -10.90 1.13
CA CYS A 14 5.55 -10.79 0.07
C CYS A 14 6.69 -9.84 0.46
N VAL A 15 6.39 -8.66 1.04
CA VAL A 15 7.41 -7.69 1.46
C VAL A 15 8.25 -8.25 2.60
N LYS A 16 7.65 -8.91 3.59
CA LYS A 16 8.38 -9.57 4.69
C LYS A 16 9.30 -10.68 4.20
N GLY A 17 8.90 -11.41 3.16
CA GLY A 17 9.75 -12.42 2.51
C GLY A 17 10.85 -11.85 1.61
N HIS A 18 10.79 -10.56 1.25
CA HIS A 18 11.68 -9.99 0.23
C HIS A 18 13.09 -9.73 0.76
N ALA A 19 14.13 -10.11 -0.01
CA ALA A 19 15.53 -9.95 0.38
C ALA A 19 15.87 -8.50 0.74
N THR A 20 15.45 -7.53 -0.07
CA THR A 20 15.66 -6.09 0.21
C THR A 20 15.08 -5.65 1.55
N TYR A 21 13.90 -6.17 1.94
CA TYR A 21 13.34 -5.86 3.25
C TYR A 21 14.23 -6.44 4.35
N ASN A 22 14.59 -7.72 4.23
CA ASN A 22 15.42 -8.40 5.22
C ASN A 22 16.82 -7.78 5.38
N GLU A 23 17.41 -7.29 4.30
CA GLU A 23 18.76 -6.70 4.30
C GLU A 23 18.79 -5.23 4.77
N HIS A 24 17.74 -4.45 4.49
CA HIS A 24 17.79 -2.99 4.67
C HIS A 24 16.68 -2.39 5.55
N PHE A 25 15.60 -3.14 5.75
CA PHE A 25 14.38 -2.64 6.40
C PHE A 25 13.85 -3.56 7.50
N SER A 26 14.58 -4.62 7.86
CA SER A 26 14.18 -5.55 8.92
C SER A 26 13.92 -4.82 10.23
N GLY A 27 12.81 -5.16 10.89
CA GLY A 27 12.34 -4.51 12.11
C GLY A 27 11.65 -3.16 11.91
N LYS A 28 11.63 -2.59 10.70
CA LYS A 28 10.86 -1.36 10.40
C LYS A 28 9.40 -1.70 10.10
N PRO A 29 8.45 -0.84 10.51
CA PRO A 29 7.05 -1.02 10.16
C PRO A 29 6.84 -0.90 8.65
N ILE A 30 5.90 -1.67 8.13
CA ILE A 30 5.42 -1.59 6.75
C ILE A 30 4.24 -0.63 6.74
N VAL A 31 4.33 0.40 5.89
CA VAL A 31 3.26 1.38 5.71
C VAL A 31 2.59 1.15 4.35
N VAL A 32 1.29 0.94 4.35
CA VAL A 32 0.48 0.85 3.12
C VAL A 32 -0.36 2.12 3.01
N ALA A 33 -0.12 2.90 1.95
CA ALA A 33 -0.90 4.10 1.66
C ALA A 33 -2.12 3.75 0.79
N LEU A 34 -3.30 4.19 1.22
CA LEU A 34 -4.57 4.02 0.52
C LEU A 34 -5.12 5.40 0.13
N ASP A 35 -5.61 5.55 -1.10
CA ASP A 35 -6.39 6.74 -1.45
C ASP A 35 -7.76 6.72 -0.74
N ASN A 36 -8.45 7.86 -0.76
CA ASN A 36 -9.76 7.99 -0.10
C ASN A 36 -10.94 7.49 -0.95
N THR A 37 -10.73 6.62 -1.93
CA THR A 37 -11.84 6.18 -2.79
C THR A 37 -12.84 5.31 -1.99
N PRO A 38 -14.14 5.34 -2.33
CA PRO A 38 -15.15 4.49 -1.67
C PRO A 38 -14.83 3.00 -1.70
N ALA A 39 -14.11 2.55 -2.74
CA ALA A 39 -13.66 1.16 -2.89
C ALA A 39 -12.75 0.70 -1.73
N HIS A 40 -12.01 1.62 -1.11
CA HIS A 40 -11.13 1.32 0.01
C HIS A 40 -11.79 1.48 1.38
N SER A 41 -13.03 1.98 1.48
CA SER A 41 -13.67 2.44 2.73
C SER A 41 -13.65 1.48 3.92
N ARG A 42 -13.52 0.17 3.69
CA ARG A 42 -13.47 -0.85 4.75
C ARG A 42 -12.17 -1.66 4.77
N THR A 43 -11.15 -1.23 4.03
CA THR A 43 -9.89 -2.00 3.92
C THR A 43 -9.24 -2.13 5.30
N GLU A 44 -9.20 -1.04 6.06
CA GLU A 44 -8.58 -1.00 7.39
C GLU A 44 -9.29 -1.86 8.43
N GLU A 45 -10.60 -2.06 8.29
CA GLU A 45 -11.39 -2.91 9.18
C GLU A 45 -11.18 -4.41 8.89
N LEU A 46 -10.86 -4.75 7.65
CA LEU A 46 -10.84 -6.13 7.15
C LEU A 46 -9.42 -6.72 7.05
N VAL A 47 -8.39 -5.89 7.04
CA VAL A 47 -6.98 -6.34 7.00
C VAL A 47 -6.63 -7.08 8.29
N CYS A 48 -5.87 -8.17 8.17
CA CYS A 48 -5.42 -8.91 9.35
C CYS A 48 -4.55 -8.02 10.26
N PRO A 49 -4.83 -7.93 11.57
CA PRO A 49 -4.09 -7.06 12.47
C PRO A 49 -2.65 -7.55 12.64
N ARG A 50 -1.68 -6.63 12.50
CA ARG A 50 -0.25 -6.89 12.69
C ARG A 50 0.40 -5.70 13.39
N ASN A 51 1.30 -5.95 14.33
CA ASN A 51 1.87 -4.92 15.20
C ASN A 51 2.75 -3.89 14.47
N ASP A 52 3.26 -4.27 13.31
CA ASP A 52 4.20 -3.51 12.48
C ASP A 52 3.63 -3.20 11.08
N LEU A 53 2.32 -3.29 10.91
CA LEU A 53 1.60 -2.82 9.72
C LEU A 53 0.85 -1.53 10.05
N VAL A 54 1.11 -0.48 9.28
CA VAL A 54 0.42 0.81 9.37
C VAL A 54 -0.36 1.05 8.10
N LEU A 55 -1.67 1.28 8.23
CA LEU A 55 -2.54 1.66 7.11
C LEU A 55 -2.74 3.17 7.13
N LEU A 56 -2.27 3.85 6.09
CA LEU A 56 -2.35 5.30 5.95
C LEU A 56 -3.39 5.67 4.90
N ARG A 57 -4.55 6.17 5.33
CA ARG A 57 -5.55 6.73 4.43
C ARG A 57 -5.22 8.18 4.08
N LEU A 58 -5.05 8.45 2.79
CA LEU A 58 -4.85 9.80 2.28
C LEU A 58 -6.15 10.61 2.33
N GLY A 59 -6.04 11.93 2.38
CA GLY A 59 -7.20 12.82 2.29
C GLY A 59 -7.88 12.74 0.92
N PRO A 60 -9.15 13.19 0.81
CA PRO A 60 -9.82 13.36 -0.47
C PRO A 60 -8.97 14.19 -1.44
N TYR A 61 -9.02 13.86 -2.73
CA TYR A 61 -8.41 14.65 -3.81
C TYR A 61 -6.93 15.00 -3.57
N SER A 62 -6.16 14.10 -2.97
CA SER A 62 -4.75 14.31 -2.62
C SER A 62 -3.77 13.46 -3.46
N PRO A 63 -3.85 13.46 -4.81
CA PRO A 63 -2.98 12.62 -5.64
C PRO A 63 -1.50 13.00 -5.53
N MET A 64 -1.21 14.29 -5.25
CA MET A 64 0.15 14.78 -4.98
C MET A 64 0.82 14.10 -3.77
N CYS A 65 0.03 13.54 -2.86
CA CYS A 65 0.51 12.80 -1.68
C CYS A 65 0.62 11.29 -1.94
N ASN A 66 0.25 10.80 -3.13
CA ASN A 66 0.29 9.40 -3.49
C ASN A 66 1.47 9.11 -4.46
N PRO A 67 2.56 8.47 -3.99
CA PRO A 67 3.74 8.23 -4.82
C PRO A 67 3.47 7.39 -6.09
N ILE A 68 2.42 6.57 -6.12
CA ILE A 68 2.08 5.74 -7.28
C ILE A 68 1.74 6.57 -8.53
N GLU A 69 1.27 7.81 -8.35
CA GLU A 69 0.98 8.73 -9.44
C GLU A 69 2.24 9.04 -10.27
N GLY A 70 3.40 9.13 -9.62
CA GLY A 70 4.68 9.28 -10.29
C GLY A 70 5.04 8.07 -11.15
N CYS A 71 4.84 6.86 -10.61
CA CYS A 71 5.06 5.60 -11.34
C CYS A 71 4.17 5.51 -12.59
N PHE A 72 2.88 5.83 -12.45
CA PHE A 72 1.94 5.81 -13.57
C PHE A 72 2.22 6.90 -14.60
N SER A 73 2.71 8.06 -14.19
CA SER A 73 3.17 9.11 -15.11
C SER A 73 4.32 8.59 -16.01
N VAL A 74 5.32 7.94 -15.42
CA VAL A 74 6.44 7.33 -16.17
C VAL A 74 5.94 6.21 -17.09
N LEU A 75 5.09 5.31 -16.59
CA LEU A 75 4.51 4.23 -17.39
C LEU A 75 3.73 4.77 -18.61
N LYS A 76 2.87 5.77 -18.39
CA LYS A 76 2.08 6.40 -19.45
C LYS A 76 2.95 7.06 -20.51
N ALA A 77 4.07 7.66 -20.13
CA ALA A 77 5.02 8.24 -21.06
C ALA A 77 5.73 7.21 -21.95
N LYS A 78 5.82 5.94 -21.51
CA LYS A 78 6.44 4.83 -22.25
C LYS A 78 5.48 4.06 -23.15
N ILE A 79 4.17 4.12 -22.87
CA ILE A 79 3.12 3.46 -23.67
C ILE A 79 2.70 4.33 -24.86
N LYS A 80 2.88 5.65 -24.76
CA LYS A 80 2.74 6.57 -25.91
C LYS A 80 3.79 6.26 -26.98
#